data_AF-A0A141RLA8-F1
#
_entry.id   AF-A0A141RLA8-F1
#
_cell.length_a   1.000
_cell.length_b   1.000
_cell.length_c   1.000
_cell.angle_alpha   90.00
_cell.angle_beta   90.00
_cell.angle_gamma   90.00
#
_symmetry.space_group_name_H-M   'P 1'
#
loop_
_entity.id
_entity.type
_entity.pdbx_description
1 polymer ?
#
loop_
_entity_poly.entity_id
_entity_poly.type
_entity_poly.pdbx_seq_one_letter_code
_entity_poly.pdbx_strand_id
1 'polypeptide(L)' 'MERVTQQTFSKALHTLPALLEQLRTDPDDAMLRYRAAFARGDGVWWPMGDTWNARHQLPTQDIAGWLQTAR' A
#
# COMPACT_ATOMS: atom_id res chain seq x y z
N MET A 1 -3.37 -9.67 -6.62
CA MET A 1 -3.96 -10.51 -5.56
C MET A 1 -4.93 -11.51 -6.14
N GLU A 2 -6.22 -11.22 -6.32
CA GLU A 2 -7.24 -12.21 -6.78
C GLU A 2 -6.82 -13.00 -8.04
N ARG A 3 -6.29 -12.30 -9.06
CA ARG A 3 -5.77 -12.94 -10.28
C ARG A 3 -4.64 -13.96 -10.01
N VAL A 4 -3.75 -13.68 -9.06
CA VAL A 4 -2.58 -14.51 -8.77
C VAL A 4 -2.94 -15.62 -7.79
N THR A 5 -3.76 -15.32 -6.78
CA THR A 5 -4.14 -16.27 -5.73
C THR A 5 -5.29 -17.18 -6.10
N GLN A 6 -6.10 -16.82 -7.12
CA GLN A 6 -7.35 -17.49 -7.49
C GLN A 6 -8.37 -17.53 -6.33
N GLN A 7 -8.27 -16.58 -5.40
CA GLN A 7 -9.18 -16.40 -4.27
C GLN A 7 -9.90 -15.07 -4.41
N THR A 8 -11.18 -15.02 -4.08
CA THR A 8 -11.99 -13.79 -4.06
C THR A 8 -11.99 -13.16 -2.67
N PHE A 9 -12.03 -11.84 -2.61
CA PHE A 9 -12.08 -11.09 -1.34
C PHE A 9 -13.25 -10.11 -1.31
N SER A 10 -13.85 -9.97 -0.13
CA SER A 10 -14.78 -8.87 0.14
C SER A 10 -14.00 -7.57 0.37
N LYS A 11 -14.45 -6.47 -0.23
CA LYS A 11 -13.80 -5.16 -0.14
C LYS A 11 -14.73 -4.17 0.56
N ALA A 12 -14.21 -3.45 1.54
CA ALA A 12 -14.92 -2.38 2.23
C ALA A 12 -14.16 -1.06 2.06
N LEU A 13 -14.90 0.03 1.81
CA LEU A 13 -14.32 1.35 1.63
C LEU A 13 -14.12 2.04 2.98
N HIS A 14 -12.90 2.47 3.25
CA HIS A 14 -12.58 3.41 4.31
C HIS A 14 -12.25 4.77 3.68
N THR A 15 -13.13 5.75 3.86
CA THR A 15 -12.94 7.09 3.29
C THR A 15 -11.97 7.91 4.13
N LEU A 16 -11.24 8.83 3.49
CA LEU A 16 -10.31 9.72 4.20
C LEU A 16 -11.00 10.53 5.32
N PRO A 17 -12.19 11.15 5.11
CA PRO A 17 -12.87 11.85 6.19
C PRO A 17 -13.21 10.96 7.39
N ALA A 18 -13.64 9.72 7.16
CA ALA A 18 -13.95 8.78 8.24
C ALA A 18 -12.70 8.39 9.04
N LEU A 19 -11.58 8.15 8.35
CA LEU A 19 -10.29 7.83 8.99
C LEU A 19 -9.76 9.01 9.82
N LEU A 20 -9.92 10.25 9.34
CA LEU A 20 -9.50 11.45 10.06
C LEU A 20 -10.34 11.67 11.33
N GLU A 21 -11.65 11.43 11.27
CA GLU A 21 -12.49 11.51 12.47
C GLU A 21 -12.11 10.44 13.51
N GLN A 22 -11.83 9.22 13.06
CA GLN A 22 -11.36 8.15 13.95
C GLN A 22 -10.01 8.51 14.61
N LEU A 23 -9.07 9.10 13.87
CA LEU A 23 -7.80 9.59 14.42
C LEU A 23 -7.97 10.74 15.41
N ARG A 24 -9.01 11.56 15.27
CA ARG A 24 -9.30 12.61 16.25
C ARG A 24 -9.65 12.01 17.62
N THR A 25 -10.28 10.84 17.63
CA THR A 25 -10.68 10.14 18.86
C THR A 25 -9.60 9.20 19.40
N ASP A 26 -8.83 8.56 18.52
CA ASP A 26 -7.72 7.68 18.87
C ASP A 26 -6.50 8.05 18.02
N PRO A 27 -5.75 9.08 18.43
CA PRO A 27 -4.65 9.59 17.62
C PRO A 27 -3.46 8.63 17.59
N ASP A 28 -3.34 7.68 18.53
CA ASP A 28 -2.18 6.79 18.69
C ASP A 28 -2.30 5.44 17.98
N ASP A 29 -3.47 5.12 17.42
CA ASP A 29 -3.66 3.94 16.58
C ASP A 29 -2.78 4.02 15.32
N ALA A 30 -1.73 3.20 15.30
CA ALA A 30 -0.78 3.11 14.20
C ALA A 30 -1.44 2.66 12.88
N MET A 31 -2.45 1.80 12.94
CA MET A 31 -3.14 1.30 11.76
C MET A 31 -4.05 2.38 11.16
N LEU A 32 -4.72 3.20 11.98
CA LEU A 32 -5.48 4.36 11.50
C LEU A 32 -4.57 5.39 10.85
N ARG A 33 -3.41 5.68 11.47
CA ARG A 33 -2.39 6.58 10.89
C ARG A 33 -1.93 6.07 9.53
N TYR A 34 -1.63 4.78 9.44
CA TYR A 34 -1.22 4.12 8.20
C TYR A 34 -2.29 4.22 7.11
N ARG A 35 -3.55 3.85 7.41
CA ARG A 35 -4.66 3.95 6.44
C ARG A 35 -4.90 5.37 5.98
N ALA A 36 -4.87 6.34 6.89
CA ALA A 36 -5.03 7.76 6.55
C ALA A 36 -3.93 8.22 5.59
N ALA A 37 -2.67 7.85 5.83
CA ALA A 37 -1.57 8.21 4.93
C ALA A 37 -1.79 7.70 3.49
N PHE A 38 -2.27 6.46 3.32
CA PHE A 38 -2.60 5.91 2.00
C PHE A 38 -3.82 6.55 1.35
N ALA A 39 -4.81 6.96 2.15
CA ALA A 39 -6.06 7.54 1.65
C ALA A 39 -5.92 9.01 1.21
N ARG A 40 -4.81 9.70 1.56
CA ARG A 40 -4.59 11.11 1.21
C ARG A 40 -4.43 11.39 -0.27
N GLY A 41 -4.03 10.40 -1.08
CA GLY A 41 -3.73 10.60 -2.50
C GLY A 41 -2.42 11.35 -2.77
N ASP A 42 -1.88 12.05 -1.77
CA ASP A 42 -0.57 12.70 -1.78
C ASP A 42 0.55 11.66 -1.57
N GLY A 43 0.75 10.80 -2.56
CA GLY A 43 1.83 9.82 -2.55
C GLY A 43 3.19 10.45 -2.88
N VAL A 44 4.25 9.97 -2.23
CA VAL A 44 5.63 10.22 -2.66
C VAL A 44 6.03 9.12 -3.65
N TRP A 45 5.86 9.40 -4.94
CA TRP A 45 6.36 8.53 -6.00
C TRP A 45 7.32 9.32 -6.88
N TRP A 46 8.47 8.71 -7.14
CA TRP A 46 9.50 9.19 -8.06
C TRP A 46 9.34 8.41 -9.36
N PRO A 47 9.77 8.96 -10.50
CA PRO A 47 9.95 8.16 -11.70
C PRO A 47 10.79 6.91 -11.36
N MET A 48 10.38 5.73 -11.85
CA MET A 48 11.02 4.47 -11.45
C MET A 48 12.53 4.45 -11.76
N GLY A 49 12.93 5.05 -12.88
CA GLY A 49 14.34 5.18 -13.29
C GLY A 49 15.19 6.06 -12.35
N ASP A 50 14.55 6.89 -11.53
CA ASP A 50 15.22 7.75 -10.56
C ASP A 50 15.39 7.10 -9.18
N THR A 51 14.80 5.91 -8.98
CA THR A 51 14.95 5.18 -7.73
C THR A 51 16.39 4.68 -7.56
N TRP A 52 16.83 4.56 -6.30
CA TRP A 52 18.16 4.03 -5.97
C TRP A 52 18.41 2.65 -6.60
N ASN A 53 17.43 1.74 -6.49
CA ASN A 53 17.55 0.39 -7.03
C ASN A 53 17.76 0.40 -8.55
N ALA A 54 17.01 1.23 -9.28
CA ALA A 54 17.16 1.35 -10.73
C ALA A 54 18.53 1.92 -11.12
N ARG A 55 19.00 2.98 -10.43
CA ARG A 55 20.30 3.60 -10.67
C ARG A 55 21.48 2.66 -10.39
N HIS A 56 21.32 1.73 -9.45
CA HIS A 56 22.35 0.76 -9.06
C HIS A 56 22.15 -0.64 -9.66
N GLN A 57 21.23 -0.79 -10.63
CA GLN A 57 20.93 -2.08 -11.28
C GLN A 57 20.60 -3.20 -10.28
N LEU A 58 20.01 -2.85 -9.14
CA LEU A 58 19.57 -3.81 -8.14
C LEU A 58 18.23 -4.41 -8.59
N PRO A 59 18.15 -5.73 -8.81
CA PRO A 59 16.89 -6.36 -9.22
C PRO A 59 15.85 -6.22 -8.11
N THR A 60 14.63 -5.84 -8.49
CA THR A 60 13.48 -5.79 -7.59
C THR A 60 12.45 -6.83 -7.98
N GLN A 61 11.78 -7.41 -6.99
CA GLN A 61 10.68 -8.33 -7.21
C GLN A 61 9.35 -7.56 -7.13
N ASP A 62 8.50 -7.75 -8.13
CA ASP A 62 7.13 -7.25 -8.09
C ASP A 62 6.22 -8.14 -7.22
N ILE A 63 5.05 -7.61 -6.84
CA ILE A 63 4.11 -8.34 -5.97
C ILE A 63 3.62 -9.63 -6.65
N ALA A 64 3.41 -9.63 -7.96
CA ALA A 64 2.89 -10.80 -8.67
C ALA A 64 3.86 -11.97 -8.66
N GLY A 65 5.13 -11.74 -8.98
CA GLY A 65 6.16 -12.78 -8.94
C GLY A 65 6.48 -13.22 -7.51
N TRP A 66 6.51 -12.31 -6.53
CA TRP A 66 6.68 -12.70 -5.13
C TRP A 66 5.57 -13.66 -4.65
N LEU A 67 4.30 -13.35 -4.95
CA LEU A 67 3.16 -14.20 -4.60
C LEU A 67 3.21 -15.60 -5.22
N GLN A 68 3.90 -15.76 -6.35
CA GLN A 68 4.10 -17.07 -6.97
C GLN A 68 5.16 -17.90 -6.23
N THR A 69 6.17 -17.25 -5.65
CA THR A 69 7.24 -17.90 -4.87
C THR A 69 6.86 -18.18 -3.42
N ALA A 70 5.91 -17.45 -2.87
CA ALA A 70 5.48 -17.55 -1.46
C ALA A 70 4.48 -18.68 -1.20
N ARG A 71 4.25 -19.58 -2.18
CA ARG A 71 3.37 -20.75 -2.05
C ARG A 71 4.08 -21.93 -1.43
#